data_AF-A0A8K0D5N0-F1
#
_entry.id   AF-A0A8K0D5N0-F1
#
_cell.length_a   1.000
_cell.length_b   1.000
_cell.length_c   1.000
_cell.angle_alpha   90.00
_cell.angle_beta   90.00
_cell.angle_gamma   90.00
#
_symmetry.space_group_name_H-M   'P 1'
#
loop_
_entity.id
_entity.type
_entity.pdbx_description
1 polymer ?
#
loop_
_entity_poly.entity_id
_entity_poly.type
_entity_poly.pdbx_seq_one_letter_code
_entity_poly.pdbx_strand_id
1 'polypeptide(L)'
;MLRLNCITLSLFFFPFLQKCPTGHDFRAEQCAAFNKNPFKGKFYYWQPFLQVNSNYICKRSSSWLINDYDFHFLFVAGDECSLNCRPMGMRFYATLNKTVVDGTPCMHPLMSTGKAAPPGTRGVCVDGRCK
;
A
#
# COMPACT_ATOMS: atom_id res chain seq x y z
N MET A 1 -13.79 -8.32 -14.44
CA MET A 1 -12.63 -7.53 -14.90
C MET A 1 -11.45 -7.82 -13.99
N LEU A 2 -10.46 -8.57 -14.47
CA LEU A 2 -9.34 -9.09 -13.67
C LEU A 2 -8.27 -8.00 -13.46
N ARG A 3 -7.87 -7.72 -12.21
CA ARG A 3 -6.68 -6.92 -11.90
C ARG A 3 -5.50 -7.85 -11.56
N LEU A 4 -4.41 -7.70 -12.30
CA LEU A 4 -3.14 -8.45 -12.17
C LEU A 4 -2.27 -7.85 -11.04
N ASN A 5 -1.59 -8.70 -10.26
CA ASN A 5 -0.65 -8.30 -9.20
C ASN A 5 0.82 -8.54 -9.63
N CYS A 6 1.69 -7.55 -9.33
CA CYS A 6 3.11 -7.47 -9.67
C CYS A 6 3.99 -8.22 -8.63
N ILE A 7 4.84 -9.17 -9.03
CA ILE A 7 6.02 -9.62 -8.25
C ILE A 7 7.19 -9.75 -9.22
N THR A 8 8.26 -8.99 -9.00
CA THR A 8 9.47 -9.00 -9.83
C THR A 8 10.37 -10.19 -9.46
N LEU A 9 10.52 -11.18 -10.35
CA LEU A 9 11.71 -12.06 -10.35
C LEU A 9 11.94 -12.64 -11.77
N SER A 10 13.14 -12.39 -12.31
CA SER A 10 13.75 -12.90 -13.56
C SER A 10 12.99 -12.73 -14.89
N LEU A 11 13.52 -11.82 -15.70
CA LEU A 11 13.15 -11.43 -17.07
C LEU A 11 13.37 -12.50 -18.17
N PHE A 12 12.89 -13.76 -18.04
CA PHE A 12 13.06 -14.69 -19.18
C PHE A 12 11.95 -15.66 -19.57
N PHE A 13 10.76 -15.70 -18.94
CA PHE A 13 9.79 -16.74 -19.34
C PHE A 13 8.29 -16.44 -19.22
N PHE A 14 7.78 -15.22 -19.48
CA PHE A 14 6.33 -15.03 -19.65
C PHE A 14 5.98 -13.94 -20.67
N PRO A 15 5.39 -14.28 -21.84
CA PRO A 15 5.00 -13.32 -22.88
C PRO A 15 3.73 -12.50 -22.55
N PHE A 16 3.23 -12.53 -21.31
CA PHE A 16 2.02 -11.79 -20.89
C PHE A 16 2.23 -10.92 -19.63
N LEU A 17 3.47 -10.70 -19.20
CA LEU A 17 3.75 -9.69 -18.18
C LEU A 17 3.69 -8.30 -18.83
N GLN A 18 2.48 -7.73 -18.89
CA GLN A 18 2.35 -6.29 -19.14
C GLN A 18 3.10 -5.56 -18.03
N LYS A 19 3.92 -4.56 -18.41
CA LYS A 19 4.37 -3.54 -17.47
C LYS A 19 3.16 -3.10 -16.66
N CYS A 20 3.27 -3.17 -15.33
CA CYS A 20 2.33 -2.50 -14.44
C CYS A 20 2.16 -1.08 -15.03
N PRO A 21 0.92 -0.64 -15.34
CA PRO A 21 0.68 0.54 -16.16
C PRO A 21 1.56 1.65 -15.62
N THR A 22 2.25 2.37 -16.52
CA THR A 22 3.06 3.56 -16.23
C THR A 22 2.16 4.73 -15.77
N GLY A 23 1.22 4.44 -14.88
CA GLY A 23 0.62 5.41 -13.99
C GLY A 23 1.67 5.75 -12.97
N HIS A 24 1.98 7.03 -12.92
CA HIS A 24 2.75 7.68 -11.89
C HIS A 24 2.37 7.13 -10.50
N ASP A 25 3.31 6.50 -9.81
CA ASP A 25 3.10 6.06 -8.43
C ASP A 25 3.09 7.32 -7.55
N PHE A 26 1.88 7.84 -7.29
CA PHE A 26 1.68 9.04 -6.48
C PHE A 26 2.40 8.97 -5.14
N ARG A 27 2.55 7.78 -4.54
CA ARG A 27 3.23 7.62 -3.25
C ARG A 27 4.75 7.69 -3.40
N ALA A 28 5.29 7.12 -4.48
CA ALA A 28 6.73 7.19 -4.75
C ALA A 28 7.20 8.63 -4.92
N GLU A 29 6.42 9.44 -5.62
CA GLU A 29 6.74 10.85 -5.81
C GLU A 29 6.66 11.66 -4.52
N GLN A 30 5.63 11.40 -3.71
CA GLN A 30 5.50 12.01 -2.39
C GLN A 30 6.68 11.66 -1.48
N CYS A 31 7.19 10.43 -1.50
CA CYS A 31 8.42 10.07 -0.79
C CYS A 31 9.65 10.78 -1.39
N ALA A 32 9.78 10.81 -2.71
CA ALA A 32 10.93 11.41 -3.40
C ALA A 32 11.05 12.94 -3.15
N ALA A 33 9.93 13.61 -2.87
CA ALA A 33 9.92 15.01 -2.45
C ALA A 33 10.80 15.29 -1.21
N PHE A 34 11.00 14.29 -0.34
CA PHE A 34 11.84 14.40 0.86
C PHE A 34 13.31 14.06 0.63
N ASN A 35 13.73 13.72 -0.59
CA ASN A 35 15.14 13.36 -0.87
C ASN A 35 16.11 14.52 -0.59
N LYS A 36 15.61 15.77 -0.69
CA LYS A 36 16.36 17.00 -0.41
C LYS A 36 16.22 17.47 1.04
N ASN A 37 15.57 16.69 1.91
CA ASN A 37 15.33 17.04 3.30
C ASN A 37 16.18 16.11 4.18
N PRO A 38 17.08 16.66 5.02
CA PRO A 38 17.89 15.83 5.90
C PRO A 38 17.01 15.22 6.99
N PHE A 39 16.98 13.89 7.07
CA PHE A 39 16.34 13.15 8.15
C PHE A 39 17.40 12.74 9.17
N LYS A 40 17.29 13.26 10.40
CA LYS A 40 18.29 13.06 11.46
C LYS A 40 19.72 13.40 10.99
N GLY A 41 19.86 14.47 10.22
CA GLY A 41 21.15 14.98 9.73
C GLY A 41 21.73 14.25 8.52
N LYS A 42 21.00 13.33 7.88
CA LYS A 42 21.44 12.62 6.66
C LYS A 42 20.41 12.70 5.56
N PHE A 43 20.87 12.76 4.32
CA PHE A 43 20.01 12.67 3.14
C PHE A 43 19.82 11.23 2.73
N TYR A 44 18.63 10.93 2.23
CA TYR A 44 18.24 9.60 1.82
C TYR A 44 17.46 9.67 0.50
N TYR A 45 17.60 8.64 -0.32
CA TYR A 45 16.67 8.39 -1.42
C TYR A 45 15.52 7.54 -0.89
N TRP A 46 14.35 8.13 -0.79
CA TRP A 46 13.17 7.51 -0.22
C TRP A 46 12.35 6.75 -1.27
N GLN A 47 11.84 5.58 -0.87
CA GLN A 47 10.89 4.78 -1.63
C GLN A 47 9.64 4.51 -0.77
N PRO A 48 8.46 4.30 -1.38
CA PRO A 48 7.24 4.07 -0.63
C PRO A 48 7.35 2.77 0.18
N PHE A 49 6.89 2.83 1.43
CA PHE A 49 6.82 1.68 2.32
C PHE A 49 5.39 1.48 2.77
N LEU A 50 4.69 0.57 2.11
CA LEU A 50 3.39 0.11 2.57
C LEU A 50 3.64 -0.84 3.75
N GLN A 51 3.50 -0.32 4.98
CA GLN A 51 3.40 -1.12 6.20
C GLN A 51 2.09 -1.90 6.16
N VAL A 52 2.03 -2.88 5.29
CA VAL A 52 1.00 -3.86 5.41
C VAL A 52 1.58 -4.86 6.43
N ASN A 53 1.01 -4.84 7.63
CA ASN A 53 1.43 -5.67 8.77
C ASN A 53 1.33 -7.14 8.37
N SER A 54 2.47 -7.83 8.28
CA SER A 54 2.69 -9.15 7.70
C SER A 54 1.69 -10.25 8.10
N ASN A 55 0.49 -10.26 7.51
CA ASN A 55 -0.38 -11.44 7.42
C ASN A 55 -1.21 -11.53 6.12
N TYR A 56 -1.02 -10.62 5.16
CA TYR A 56 -1.72 -10.61 3.85
C TYR A 56 -0.75 -11.12 2.75
N ILE A 57 -0.47 -12.42 2.77
CA ILE A 57 -0.03 -13.11 1.57
C ILE A 57 -1.12 -12.90 0.51
N CYS A 58 -0.78 -12.55 -0.74
CA CYS A 58 -1.70 -12.66 -1.88
C CYS A 58 -2.14 -14.13 -2.02
N LYS A 59 -3.13 -14.57 -1.25
CA LYS A 59 -3.76 -15.88 -1.42
C LYS A 59 -4.80 -15.77 -2.52
N ARG A 60 -4.49 -16.37 -3.68
CA ARG A 60 -5.48 -16.75 -4.67
C ARG A 60 -6.33 -17.87 -4.03
N SER A 61 -7.63 -17.61 -3.82
CA SER A 61 -8.51 -18.39 -2.92
C SER A 61 -8.77 -19.82 -3.37
N SER A 62 -9.08 -20.69 -2.41
CA SER A 62 -10.24 -21.61 -2.47
C SER A 62 -10.42 -22.37 -1.15
N SER A 63 -11.17 -21.83 -0.19
CA SER A 63 -12.03 -22.66 0.68
C SER A 63 -12.89 -21.79 1.58
N TRP A 64 -14.20 -21.87 1.38
CA TRP A 64 -15.21 -21.53 2.36
C TRP A 64 -15.08 -22.56 3.48
N LEU A 65 -14.69 -22.14 4.68
CA LEU A 65 -14.92 -22.75 6.00
C LEU A 65 -13.82 -22.23 6.96
N ILE A 66 -14.01 -21.02 7.48
CA ILE A 66 -13.54 -20.69 8.82
C ILE A 66 -14.73 -20.06 9.52
N ASN A 67 -15.23 -20.75 10.53
CA ASN A 67 -16.40 -20.34 11.30
C ASN A 67 -16.02 -19.16 12.21
N ASP A 68 -16.67 -18.05 11.90
CA ASP A 68 -17.04 -16.88 12.68
C ASP A 68 -17.02 -17.04 14.22
N TYR A 69 -16.02 -16.44 14.88
CA TYR A 69 -16.14 -15.69 16.15
C TYR A 69 -14.87 -14.81 16.31
N ASP A 70 -15.03 -13.53 15.99
CA ASP A 70 -14.34 -12.38 16.62
C ASP A 70 -12.78 -12.35 16.64
N PHE A 71 -12.12 -12.37 15.47
CA PHE A 71 -10.66 -12.15 15.45
C PHE A 71 -10.10 -11.36 14.25
N HIS A 72 -10.93 -10.71 13.41
CA HIS A 72 -10.41 -9.92 12.27
C HIS A 72 -11.03 -8.52 12.11
N PHE A 73 -11.87 -8.07 13.04
CA PHE A 73 -12.44 -6.70 13.01
C PHE A 73 -11.70 -5.68 13.90
N LEU A 74 -10.59 -6.10 14.54
CA LEU A 74 -9.72 -5.23 15.35
C LEU A 74 -8.33 -5.00 14.73
N PHE A 75 -8.05 -5.48 13.53
CA PHE A 75 -6.85 -5.09 12.81
C PHE A 75 -7.09 -3.70 12.24
N VAL A 76 -6.74 -2.72 13.07
CA VAL A 76 -6.44 -1.32 12.75
C VAL A 76 -6.25 -1.17 11.25
N ALA A 77 -7.11 -0.37 10.62
CA ALA A 77 -6.80 0.28 9.36
C ALA A 77 -5.54 1.12 9.60
N GLY A 78 -4.40 0.43 9.66
CA GLY A 78 -3.11 0.96 10.02
C GLY A 78 -2.76 1.89 8.91
N ASP A 79 -2.93 3.18 9.18
CA ASP A 79 -2.22 4.32 8.61
C ASP A 79 -1.78 4.18 7.13
N GLU A 80 -2.58 3.50 6.31
CA GLU A 80 -2.25 3.18 4.92
C GLU A 80 -2.17 4.47 4.11
N CYS A 81 -2.98 5.44 4.53
CA CYS A 81 -2.96 6.80 4.05
C CYS A 81 -1.91 7.68 4.72
N SER A 82 -1.03 7.18 5.59
CA SER A 82 0.17 7.87 6.04
C SER A 82 1.31 7.71 5.03
N LEU A 83 2.18 8.71 4.95
CA LEU A 83 3.34 8.67 4.06
C LEU A 83 4.52 7.97 4.74
N ASN A 84 4.44 6.64 4.78
CA ASN A 84 5.51 5.77 5.23
C ASN A 84 6.51 5.54 4.10
N CYS A 85 7.79 5.87 4.33
CA CYS A 85 8.86 5.75 3.35
C CYS A 85 10.08 5.03 3.93
N ARG A 86 10.75 4.25 3.10
CA ARG A 86 11.96 3.50 3.45
C ARG A 86 13.14 4.08 2.65
N PRO A 87 14.34 4.27 3.24
CA PRO A 87 15.51 4.64 2.46
C PRO A 87 15.96 3.48 1.58
N MET A 88 16.40 3.77 0.36
CA MET A 88 17.03 2.78 -0.50
C MET A 88 18.26 2.16 0.19
N GLY A 89 18.36 0.83 0.15
CA GLY A 89 19.46 0.08 0.77
C GLY A 89 19.41 -0.06 2.30
N MET A 90 18.44 0.53 3.00
CA MET A 90 18.32 0.45 4.46
C MET A 90 17.14 -0.42 4.89
N ARG A 91 17.09 -0.85 6.15
CA ARG A 91 16.02 -1.75 6.67
C ARG A 91 14.98 -1.05 7.55
N PHE A 92 15.19 0.21 7.91
CA PHE A 92 14.20 0.99 8.64
C PHE A 92 13.27 1.73 7.67
N TYR A 93 12.15 2.20 8.18
CA TYR A 93 11.27 3.16 7.52
C TYR A 93 11.03 4.34 8.45
N ALA A 94 10.48 5.42 7.91
CA ALA A 94 10.02 6.57 8.66
C ALA A 94 8.70 7.08 8.07
N THR A 95 7.82 7.56 8.92
CA THR A 95 6.63 8.31 8.49
C THR A 95 7.06 9.75 8.22
N LEU A 96 7.15 10.12 6.94
CA LEU A 96 7.61 11.46 6.52
C LEU A 96 6.48 12.49 6.50
N ASN A 97 5.23 12.04 6.37
CA ASN A 97 4.05 12.86 6.51
C ASN A 97 2.90 12.07 7.14
N LYS A 98 2.03 12.76 7.88
CA LYS A 98 0.84 12.18 8.53
C LYS A 98 -0.15 11.63 7.53
N THR A 99 -0.26 12.27 6.36
CA THR A 99 -1.17 11.84 5.29
C THR A 99 -0.48 11.89 3.93
N VAL A 100 -0.88 10.99 3.05
CA VAL A 100 -0.62 11.08 1.62
C VAL A 100 -1.60 12.08 0.99
N VAL A 101 -1.25 12.56 -0.20
CA VAL A 101 -2.11 13.43 -1.01
C VAL A 101 -3.42 12.71 -1.35
N ASP A 102 -4.53 13.44 -1.27
CA ASP A 102 -5.84 12.90 -1.60
C ASP A 102 -5.89 12.33 -3.03
N GLY A 103 -6.62 11.23 -3.19
CA GLY A 103 -6.65 10.45 -4.44
C GLY A 103 -5.52 9.42 -4.56
N THR A 104 -4.54 9.41 -3.65
CA THR A 104 -3.53 8.34 -3.59
C THR A 104 -4.24 6.98 -3.39
N PRO A 105 -3.99 5.98 -4.25
CA PRO A 105 -4.63 4.66 -4.11
C PRO A 105 -4.32 3.98 -2.78
N CYS A 106 -5.31 3.23 -2.26
CA CYS A 106 -5.20 2.38 -1.08
C CYS A 106 -5.97 1.07 -1.27
N MET A 107 -5.66 0.07 -0.46
CA MET A 107 -6.07 -1.32 -0.61
C MET A 107 -7.28 -1.70 0.25
N HIS A 108 -7.50 -1.01 1.37
CA HIS A 108 -8.56 -1.35 2.33
C HIS A 108 -9.59 -0.21 2.49
N PRO A 109 -10.41 0.07 1.47
CA PRO A 109 -11.44 1.10 1.56
C PRO A 109 -12.50 0.75 2.60
N LEU A 110 -12.91 1.78 3.34
CA LEU A 110 -14.00 1.72 4.30
C LEU A 110 -15.22 2.44 3.75
N MET A 111 -16.39 1.81 3.90
CA MET A 111 -17.67 2.45 3.67
C MET A 111 -17.90 3.60 4.65
N SER A 112 -18.86 4.49 4.35
CA SER A 112 -19.28 5.58 5.25
C SER A 112 -19.70 5.10 6.64
N THR A 113 -20.17 3.86 6.74
CA THR A 113 -20.54 3.18 7.99
C THR A 113 -19.34 2.71 8.81
N GLY A 114 -18.11 2.89 8.33
CA GLY A 114 -16.88 2.39 8.93
C GLY A 114 -16.60 0.90 8.67
N LYS A 115 -17.46 0.21 7.93
CA LYS A 115 -17.26 -1.20 7.55
C LYS A 115 -16.34 -1.34 6.35
N ALA A 116 -15.64 -2.46 6.24
CA ALA A 116 -14.86 -2.79 5.04
C ALA A 116 -15.74 -2.78 3.78
N ALA A 117 -15.26 -2.17 2.71
CA ALA A 117 -15.96 -2.16 1.44
C ALA A 117 -15.95 -3.54 0.78
N PRO A 118 -16.93 -3.85 -0.10
CA PRO A 118 -16.97 -5.11 -0.83
C PRO A 118 -15.68 -5.36 -1.64
N PRO A 119 -15.25 -6.62 -1.79
CA PRO A 119 -14.09 -6.97 -2.61
C PRO A 119 -14.18 -6.39 -4.03
N GLY A 120 -13.07 -5.83 -4.51
CA GLY A 120 -13.01 -5.19 -5.84
C GLY A 120 -13.40 -3.71 -5.85
N THR A 121 -13.82 -3.14 -4.71
CA THR A 121 -13.98 -1.69 -4.55
C THR A 121 -12.63 -1.00 -4.71
N ARG A 122 -12.56 0.07 -5.51
CA ARG A 122 -11.35 0.89 -5.67
C ARG A 122 -11.23 1.84 -4.48
N GLY A 123 -10.17 1.71 -3.69
CA GLY A 123 -9.89 2.59 -2.56
C GLY A 123 -9.00 3.77 -2.94
N VAL A 124 -9.33 4.94 -2.40
CA VAL A 124 -8.47 6.14 -2.44
C VAL A 124 -8.39 6.80 -1.06
N CYS A 125 -7.22 7.36 -0.76
CA CYS A 125 -7.03 8.17 0.44
C CYS A 125 -7.75 9.51 0.27
N VAL A 126 -8.61 9.85 1.22
CA VAL A 126 -9.28 11.15 1.32
C VAL A 126 -9.30 11.54 2.79
N ASP A 127 -8.66 12.66 3.12
CA ASP A 127 -8.56 13.16 4.50
C ASP A 127 -7.95 12.12 5.45
N GLY A 128 -6.85 11.50 5.01
CA GLY A 128 -6.11 10.50 5.77
C GLY A 128 -6.82 9.16 5.98
N ARG A 129 -7.99 8.94 5.36
CA ARG A 129 -8.75 7.69 5.43
C ARG A 129 -8.90 7.05 4.06
N CYS A 130 -8.80 5.72 4.00
CA CYS A 130 -9.07 4.96 2.79
C CYS A 130 -10.59 4.82 2.61
N LYS A 131 -11.13 5.41 1.54
CA LYS A 131 -12.56 5.40 1.19
C LYS A 131 -12.77 4.72 -0.16
#